data_AF-A0AAU6AWH1-F1
#
_entry.id   AF-A0AAU6AWH1-F1
#
_cell.length_a   1.000
_cell.length_b   1.000
_cell.length_c   1.000
_cell.angle_alpha   90.00
_cell.angle_beta   90.00
_cell.angle_gamma   90.00
#
_symmetry.space_group_name_H-M   'P 1'
#
loop_
_entity.id
_entity.type
_entity.pdbx_description
1 polymer ?
#
loop_
_entity_poly.entity_id
_entity_poly.type
_entity_poly.pdbx_seq_one_letter_code
_entity_poly.pdbx_strand_id
1 'polypeptide(L)'
;MHTVAVLSLKGGVGKTTVALGIASAALRRGTRTLVADLDPQGNATTSLDPPYTDATLADVLETPARAVLERAIAPSVWSEEVDVLVGAEELELLNEPGPEGRRLENLSRALDELHQRPLREDPYELVIIDCPPSLGRLTKSALVAADSALIVTEPTMYAVAGAQRALEAIERIREEHNPDLRPIGVLVNKLRVRSYEHQFRVAELRENFGSLVMPTAIPDRLAVQQAQGACSPIHEWHSPGAQEIALTFNMVLAKILRSSRAGRHRVRGEEDAPDATDTPAEVSGNAG
;
A
#
# COMPACT_ATOMS: atom_id res chain seq x y z
N MET A 1 -5.50 -12.14 3.68
CA MET A 1 -5.52 -10.70 3.39
C MET A 1 -4.11 -10.26 3.04
N HIS A 2 -3.91 -9.37 2.06
CA HIS A 2 -2.62 -8.73 1.76
C HIS A 2 -2.77 -7.21 1.88
N THR A 3 -1.93 -6.56 2.68
CA THR A 3 -1.99 -5.12 2.94
C THR A 3 -0.86 -4.41 2.19
N VAL A 4 -1.22 -3.40 1.40
CA VAL A 4 -0.27 -2.55 0.67
C VAL A 4 -0.42 -1.08 1.09
N ALA A 5 0.67 -0.49 1.58
CA ALA A 5 0.75 0.95 1.81
C ALA A 5 1.21 1.67 0.54
N VAL A 6 0.47 2.69 0.12
CA VAL A 6 0.82 3.55 -1.02
C VAL A 6 1.32 4.88 -0.48
N LEU A 7 2.59 5.18 -0.68
CA LEU A 7 3.25 6.33 -0.07
C LEU A 7 3.98 7.21 -1.08
N SER A 8 4.13 8.48 -0.72
CA SER A 8 4.89 9.46 -1.48
C SER A 8 5.42 10.56 -0.57
N LEU A 9 6.55 11.16 -0.94
CA LEU A 9 7.17 12.24 -0.17
C LEU A 9 6.82 13.65 -0.62
N LYS A 10 5.89 13.78 -1.57
CA LYS A 10 5.45 15.06 -2.11
C LYS A 10 3.95 15.03 -2.31
N GLY A 11 3.28 16.12 -1.91
CA GLY A 11 1.88 16.33 -2.22
C GLY A 11 1.64 16.36 -3.73
N GLY A 12 0.50 15.85 -4.16
CA GLY A 12 0.06 15.98 -5.55
C GLY A 12 0.67 14.98 -6.55
N VAL A 13 1.51 14.03 -6.14
CA VAL A 13 2.09 13.02 -7.08
C VAL A 13 1.07 11.99 -7.60
N GLY A 14 -0.19 12.07 -7.18
CA GLY A 14 -1.27 11.16 -7.56
C GLY A 14 -1.22 9.82 -6.81
N LYS A 15 -0.79 9.82 -5.56
CA LYS A 15 -0.79 8.66 -4.65
C LYS A 15 -2.21 8.08 -4.46
N THR A 16 -3.20 8.93 -4.15
CA THR A 16 -4.62 8.52 -4.08
C THR A 16 -5.11 7.96 -5.41
N THR A 17 -4.75 8.59 -6.53
CA THR A 17 -5.05 8.07 -7.87
C THR A 17 -4.48 6.66 -8.07
N VAL A 18 -3.26 6.39 -7.59
CA VAL A 18 -2.65 5.06 -7.65
C VAL A 18 -3.38 4.07 -6.75
N ALA A 19 -3.70 4.44 -5.51
CA ALA A 19 -4.46 3.60 -4.58
C ALA A 19 -5.81 3.18 -5.18
N LEU A 20 -6.56 4.16 -5.71
CA LEU A 20 -7.84 3.95 -6.38
C LEU A 20 -7.71 3.16 -7.69
N GLY A 21 -6.63 3.34 -8.44
CA GLY A 21 -6.35 2.55 -9.64
C GLY A 21 -6.07 1.08 -9.33
N ILE A 22 -5.35 0.80 -8.24
CA ILE A 22 -5.14 -0.57 -7.74
C ILE A 22 -6.47 -1.16 -7.28
N ALA A 23 -7.29 -0.41 -6.53
CA ALA A 23 -8.63 -0.83 -6.11
C ALA A 23 -9.52 -1.15 -7.31
N SER A 24 -9.49 -0.32 -8.35
CA SER A 24 -10.25 -0.54 -9.58
C SER A 24 -9.79 -1.80 -10.34
N ALA A 25 -8.48 -2.09 -10.37
CA ALA A 25 -7.97 -3.32 -10.95
C ALA A 25 -8.37 -4.57 -10.12
N ALA A 26 -8.42 -4.43 -8.79
CA ALA A 26 -8.83 -5.50 -7.88
C ALA A 26 -10.32 -5.80 -8.02
N LEU A 27 -11.17 -4.76 -8.05
CA LEU A 27 -12.60 -4.87 -8.31
C LEU A 27 -12.87 -5.61 -9.63
N ARG A 28 -12.18 -5.24 -10.72
CA ARG A 28 -12.36 -5.92 -12.02
C ARG A 28 -11.95 -7.41 -12.00
N ARG A 29 -11.14 -7.82 -11.03
CA ARG A 29 -10.76 -9.22 -10.81
C ARG A 29 -11.67 -9.94 -9.82
N GLY A 30 -12.68 -9.26 -9.27
CA GLY A 30 -13.55 -9.79 -8.22
C GLY A 30 -12.84 -9.94 -6.86
N THR A 31 -11.76 -9.19 -6.63
CA THR A 31 -10.99 -9.26 -5.37
C THR A 31 -11.62 -8.36 -4.33
N ARG A 32 -12.10 -8.93 -3.22
CA ARG A 32 -12.68 -8.19 -2.09
C ARG A 32 -11.63 -7.23 -1.51
N THR A 33 -11.91 -5.93 -1.57
CA THR A 33 -10.92 -4.89 -1.29
C THR A 33 -11.40 -3.92 -0.21
N LEU A 34 -10.54 -3.60 0.74
CA LEU A 34 -10.71 -2.47 1.67
C LEU A 34 -9.73 -1.36 1.29
N VAL A 35 -10.23 -0.14 1.10
CA VAL A 35 -9.40 1.06 0.95
C VAL A 35 -9.43 1.83 2.26
N ALA A 36 -8.28 1.95 2.94
CA ALA A 36 -8.11 2.75 4.15
C ALA A 36 -7.53 4.12 3.79
N ASP A 37 -8.30 5.17 4.00
CA ASP A 37 -7.89 6.54 3.70
C ASP A 37 -7.22 7.18 4.91
N LEU A 38 -5.90 7.08 4.97
CA LEU A 38 -5.09 7.59 6.08
C LEU A 38 -4.60 9.02 5.84
N ASP A 39 -4.94 9.62 4.70
CA ASP A 39 -4.63 11.01 4.40
C ASP A 39 -5.71 11.91 5.03
N PRO A 40 -5.36 12.85 5.93
CA PRO A 40 -6.35 13.76 6.54
C PRO A 40 -7.18 14.56 5.52
N GLN A 41 -6.71 14.66 4.27
CA GLN A 41 -7.44 15.30 3.18
C GLN A 41 -8.64 14.47 2.66
N GLY A 42 -8.77 13.20 3.02
CA GLY A 42 -9.96 12.39 2.72
C GLY A 42 -10.20 12.15 1.22
N ASN A 43 -9.17 12.23 0.38
CA ASN A 43 -9.33 12.21 -1.08
C ASN A 43 -9.82 10.84 -1.59
N ALA A 44 -9.36 9.74 -0.97
CA ALA A 44 -9.80 8.40 -1.37
C ALA A 44 -11.25 8.17 -0.95
N THR A 45 -11.58 8.57 0.27
CA THR A 45 -12.94 8.56 0.84
C THR A 45 -13.90 9.34 -0.07
N THR A 46 -13.55 10.57 -0.44
CA THR A 46 -14.36 11.42 -1.33
C THR A 46 -14.57 10.76 -2.70
N SER A 47 -13.54 10.10 -3.25
CA SER A 47 -13.62 9.47 -4.57
C SER A 47 -14.42 8.16 -4.58
N LEU A 48 -14.52 7.49 -3.43
CA LEU A 48 -15.24 6.23 -3.24
C LEU A 48 -16.66 6.45 -2.71
N ASP A 49 -16.97 7.68 -2.27
CA ASP A 49 -18.29 8.17 -1.87
C ASP A 49 -19.08 7.18 -0.98
N PRO A 50 -18.52 6.75 0.17
CA PRO A 50 -19.24 5.87 1.06
C PRO A 50 -20.40 6.61 1.74
N PRO A 51 -21.44 5.90 2.20
CA PRO A 51 -22.46 6.49 3.06
C PRO A 51 -21.84 6.99 4.39
N TYR A 52 -22.60 7.82 5.09
CA TYR A 52 -22.21 8.32 6.42
C TYR A 52 -21.89 7.16 7.38
N THR A 53 -20.84 7.37 8.17
CA THR A 53 -20.32 6.44 9.18
C THR A 53 -20.30 7.13 10.55
N ASP A 54 -20.60 6.38 11.61
CA ASP A 54 -20.63 6.90 13.00
C ASP A 54 -19.23 6.99 13.64
N ALA A 55 -18.21 6.46 12.95
CA ALA A 55 -16.81 6.49 13.35
C ALA A 55 -15.95 6.60 12.10
N THR A 56 -14.66 6.92 12.29
CA THR A 56 -13.70 7.12 11.22
C THR A 56 -12.40 6.38 11.53
N LEU A 57 -11.46 6.39 10.59
CA LEU A 57 -10.12 5.88 10.80
C LEU A 57 -9.40 6.60 11.95
N ALA A 58 -9.70 7.88 12.22
CA ALA A 58 -9.15 8.57 13.38
C ALA A 58 -9.58 7.88 14.68
N ASP A 59 -10.88 7.55 14.82
CA ASP A 59 -11.41 6.84 15.98
C ASP A 59 -10.79 5.45 16.14
N VAL A 60 -10.57 4.74 15.03
CA VAL A 60 -9.92 3.42 15.02
C VAL A 60 -8.47 3.52 15.49
N LEU A 61 -7.73 4.55 15.08
CA LEU A 61 -6.37 4.78 15.53
C LEU A 61 -6.29 5.18 17.00
N GLU A 62 -7.31 5.84 17.54
CA GLU A 62 -7.37 6.13 18.98
C GLU A 62 -7.78 4.91 19.79
N THR A 63 -8.81 4.19 19.32
CA THR A 63 -9.42 3.04 19.98
C THR A 63 -9.58 1.90 18.96
N PRO A 64 -8.57 1.01 18.82
CA PRO A 64 -8.57 -0.09 17.85
C PRO A 64 -9.46 -1.25 18.33
N ALA A 65 -10.72 -0.94 18.62
CA ALA A 65 -11.74 -1.89 19.04
C ALA A 65 -12.62 -2.26 17.86
N ARG A 66 -13.01 -3.54 17.79
CA ARG A 66 -13.89 -4.07 16.73
C ARG A 66 -15.14 -3.23 16.49
N ALA A 67 -15.86 -2.85 17.56
CA ALA A 67 -17.08 -2.07 17.45
C ALA A 67 -16.87 -0.64 16.90
N VAL A 68 -15.65 -0.10 17.00
CA VAL A 68 -15.28 1.18 16.35
C VAL A 68 -14.98 0.93 14.89
N LEU A 69 -14.18 -0.11 14.59
CA LEU A 69 -13.84 -0.51 13.23
C LEU A 69 -15.08 -0.80 12.37
N GLU A 70 -16.04 -1.56 12.89
CA GLU A 70 -17.31 -1.88 12.23
C GLU A 70 -18.11 -0.63 11.84
N ARG A 71 -18.07 0.42 12.67
CA ARG A 71 -18.78 1.68 12.43
C ARG A 71 -18.01 2.65 11.53
N ALA A 72 -16.72 2.39 11.29
CA ALA A 72 -15.85 3.19 10.45
C ALA A 72 -15.66 2.62 9.03
N ILE A 73 -16.21 1.44 8.75
CA ILE A 73 -16.17 0.79 7.45
C ILE A 73 -17.53 0.89 6.77
N ALA A 74 -17.53 1.31 5.51
CA ALA A 74 -18.75 1.40 4.70
C ALA A 74 -18.48 1.00 3.24
N PRO A 75 -19.50 0.50 2.51
CA PRO A 75 -19.35 0.16 1.10
C PRO A 75 -19.15 1.41 0.24
N SER A 76 -18.33 1.29 -0.80
CA SER A 76 -18.14 2.34 -1.81
C SER A 76 -19.31 2.40 -2.79
N VAL A 77 -19.54 3.57 -3.38
CA VAL A 77 -20.43 3.74 -4.54
C VAL A 77 -20.03 2.90 -5.75
N TRP A 78 -18.77 2.44 -5.82
CA TRP A 78 -18.27 1.64 -6.94
C TRP A 78 -18.90 0.25 -7.00
N SER A 79 -19.01 -0.42 -5.85
CA SER A 79 -19.45 -1.81 -5.75
C SER A 79 -19.50 -2.23 -4.29
N GLU A 80 -20.36 -3.20 -3.97
CA GLU A 80 -20.30 -3.87 -2.67
C GLU A 80 -18.96 -4.57 -2.42
N GLU A 81 -18.15 -4.87 -3.44
CA GLU A 81 -16.83 -5.54 -3.30
C GLU A 81 -15.68 -4.63 -2.85
N VAL A 82 -15.93 -3.32 -2.83
CA VAL A 82 -14.97 -2.32 -2.36
C VAL A 82 -15.57 -1.62 -1.17
N ASP A 83 -14.98 -1.84 0.01
CA ASP A 83 -15.31 -1.07 1.19
C ASP A 83 -14.26 0.00 1.45
N VAL A 84 -14.65 1.00 2.22
CA VAL A 84 -13.81 2.14 2.62
C VAL A 84 -13.72 2.14 4.14
N LEU A 85 -12.50 2.16 4.66
CA LEU A 85 -12.24 2.57 6.03
C LEU A 85 -12.05 4.10 5.99
N VAL A 86 -13.09 4.81 6.42
CA VAL A 86 -13.34 6.22 6.13
C VAL A 86 -12.29 7.11 6.77
N GLY A 87 -11.60 7.91 5.96
CA GLY A 87 -10.64 8.93 6.43
C GLY A 87 -11.35 10.17 6.98
N ALA A 88 -10.65 10.95 7.80
CA ALA A 88 -11.19 12.14 8.43
C ALA A 88 -10.12 13.19 8.71
N GLU A 89 -10.51 14.47 8.81
CA GLU A 89 -9.59 15.59 9.05
C GLU A 89 -8.90 15.48 10.43
N GLU A 90 -9.58 14.87 11.40
CA GLU A 90 -9.09 14.59 12.75
C GLU A 90 -7.80 13.76 12.77
N LEU A 91 -7.50 13.03 11.69
CA LEU A 91 -6.22 12.32 11.52
C LEU A 91 -5.02 13.27 11.63
N GLU A 92 -5.16 14.56 11.28
CA GLU A 92 -4.08 15.55 11.39
C GLU A 92 -3.56 15.65 12.83
N LEU A 93 -4.45 15.57 13.82
CA LEU A 93 -4.11 15.60 15.25
C LEU A 93 -3.28 14.37 15.68
N LEU A 94 -3.41 13.26 14.96
CA LEU A 94 -2.69 12.01 15.23
C LEU A 94 -1.33 11.94 14.54
N ASN A 95 -1.07 12.86 13.60
CA ASN A 95 0.16 12.94 12.82
C ASN A 95 1.31 13.61 13.59
N GLU A 96 1.02 14.34 14.68
CA GLU A 96 2.01 15.03 15.52
C GLU A 96 2.85 14.09 16.41
N PRO A 97 4.15 14.36 16.60
CA PRO A 97 5.06 13.52 17.41
C PRO A 97 4.65 13.45 18.89
N GLY A 98 3.82 12.47 19.26
CA GLY A 98 3.55 12.05 20.65
C GLY A 98 4.36 10.80 21.07
N PRO A 99 4.21 10.31 22.32
CA PRO A 99 4.90 9.10 22.79
C PRO A 99 4.66 7.92 21.83
N GLU A 100 5.75 7.36 21.32
CA GLU A 100 5.80 6.71 20.00
C GLU A 100 5.27 5.27 19.97
N GLY A 101 5.38 4.50 21.07
CA GLY A 101 5.22 3.04 20.99
C GLY A 101 3.79 2.56 20.76
N ARG A 102 2.87 2.80 21.70
CA ARG A 102 1.58 2.07 21.74
C ARG A 102 0.56 2.47 20.68
N ARG A 103 0.67 3.65 20.09
CA ARG A 103 -0.32 4.13 19.08
C ARG A 103 0.08 3.76 17.66
N LEU A 104 1.35 3.42 17.42
CA LEU A 104 1.85 3.11 16.07
C LEU A 104 1.30 1.78 15.53
N GLU A 105 1.06 0.82 16.42
CA GLU A 105 0.57 -0.51 16.10
C GLU A 105 -0.97 -0.58 16.02
N ASN A 106 -1.69 0.50 16.33
CA ASN A 106 -3.16 0.47 16.42
C ASN A 106 -3.81 0.11 15.07
N LEU A 107 -3.27 0.61 13.95
CA LEU A 107 -3.77 0.23 12.63
C LEU A 107 -3.53 -1.26 12.34
N SER A 108 -2.32 -1.76 12.62
CA SER A 108 -1.99 -3.18 12.47
C SER A 108 -2.94 -4.06 13.28
N ARG A 109 -3.15 -3.73 14.57
CA ARG A 109 -4.07 -4.45 15.45
C ARG A 109 -5.52 -4.44 14.94
N ALA A 110 -5.98 -3.31 14.39
CA ALA A 110 -7.32 -3.21 13.83
C ALA A 110 -7.48 -4.07 12.56
N LEU A 111 -6.47 -4.08 11.68
CA LEU A 111 -6.48 -4.93 10.49
C LEU A 111 -6.34 -6.42 10.82
N ASP A 112 -5.55 -6.79 11.83
CA ASP A 112 -5.43 -8.17 12.31
C ASP A 112 -6.76 -8.68 12.87
N GLU A 113 -7.44 -7.85 13.66
CA GLU A 113 -8.79 -8.11 14.17
C GLU A 113 -9.79 -8.36 13.03
N LEU A 114 -9.73 -7.54 11.99
CA LEU A 114 -10.56 -7.68 10.79
C LEU A 114 -10.25 -8.97 10.02
N HIS A 115 -8.97 -9.35 9.93
CA HIS A 115 -8.55 -10.55 9.23
C HIS A 115 -9.00 -11.82 9.97
N GLN A 116 -8.83 -11.85 11.29
CA GLN A 116 -9.17 -13.00 12.14
C GLN A 116 -10.69 -13.18 12.26
N ARG A 117 -11.44 -12.08 12.28
CA ARG A 117 -12.88 -12.09 12.44
C ARG A 117 -13.54 -11.15 11.43
N PRO A 118 -13.68 -11.59 10.16
CA PRO A 118 -14.27 -10.81 9.08
C PRO A 118 -15.67 -10.24 9.42
N LEU A 119 -16.02 -9.11 8.82
CA LEU A 119 -17.35 -8.50 8.99
C LEU A 119 -18.43 -9.20 8.16
N ARG A 120 -18.02 -9.88 7.08
CA ARG A 120 -18.86 -10.63 6.15
C ARG A 120 -18.25 -12.02 5.96
N GLU A 121 -19.02 -12.95 5.40
CA GLU A 121 -18.53 -14.31 5.13
C GLU A 121 -17.30 -14.30 4.21
N ASP A 122 -17.28 -13.40 3.22
CA ASP A 122 -16.15 -13.19 2.33
C ASP A 122 -15.14 -12.19 2.94
N PRO A 123 -13.93 -12.66 3.32
CA PRO A 123 -12.92 -11.78 3.91
C PRO A 123 -12.26 -10.88 2.86
N TYR A 124 -11.71 -9.75 3.30
CA TYR A 124 -10.86 -8.94 2.44
C TYR A 124 -9.62 -9.72 1.99
N GLU A 125 -9.42 -9.76 0.67
CA GLU A 125 -8.23 -10.32 0.07
C GLU A 125 -7.12 -9.26 -0.04
N LEU A 126 -7.49 -7.99 -0.22
CA LEU A 126 -6.59 -6.86 -0.40
C LEU A 126 -6.99 -5.69 0.51
N VAL A 127 -6.03 -5.12 1.22
CA VAL A 127 -6.16 -3.83 1.91
C VAL A 127 -5.20 -2.85 1.25
N ILE A 128 -5.69 -1.67 0.87
CA ILE A 128 -4.90 -0.58 0.28
C ILE A 128 -4.94 0.59 1.25
N ILE A 129 -3.78 1.00 1.77
CA ILE A 129 -3.67 2.16 2.66
C ILE A 129 -3.18 3.35 1.82
N ASP A 130 -4.01 4.38 1.68
CA ASP A 130 -3.64 5.66 1.07
C ASP A 130 -3.00 6.56 2.14
N CYS A 131 -1.66 6.63 2.19
CA CYS A 131 -0.93 7.34 3.24
C CYS A 131 -0.98 8.88 3.02
N PRO A 132 -0.70 9.75 4.00
CA PRO A 132 -0.51 11.19 3.73
C PRO A 132 0.81 11.49 2.99
N PRO A 133 1.00 12.72 2.44
CA PRO A 133 2.21 13.12 1.69
C PRO A 133 3.41 13.47 2.59
N SER A 134 3.57 12.78 3.72
CA SER A 134 4.65 12.99 4.69
C SER A 134 5.16 11.66 5.24
N LEU A 135 6.31 11.66 5.93
CA LEU A 135 6.80 10.50 6.70
C LEU A 135 6.49 10.65 8.20
N GLY A 136 5.35 11.27 8.51
CA GLY A 136 4.84 11.43 9.87
C GLY A 136 4.34 10.11 10.48
N ARG A 137 3.71 10.22 11.65
CA ARG A 137 3.22 9.05 12.40
C ARG A 137 2.20 8.22 11.64
N LEU A 138 1.34 8.86 10.86
CA LEU A 138 0.35 8.18 10.04
C LEU A 138 1.01 7.26 9.02
N THR A 139 1.97 7.77 8.25
CA THR A 139 2.70 6.94 7.28
C THR A 139 3.50 5.82 7.95
N LYS A 140 4.10 6.08 9.12
CA LYS A 140 4.76 5.02 9.90
C LYS A 140 3.77 3.94 10.36
N SER A 141 2.59 4.32 10.86
CA SER A 141 1.50 3.39 11.24
C SER A 141 1.05 2.54 10.05
N ALA A 142 0.91 3.13 8.87
CA ALA A 142 0.62 2.40 7.63
C ALA A 142 1.70 1.36 7.29
N LEU A 143 2.98 1.71 7.44
CA LEU A 143 4.09 0.80 7.16
C LEU A 143 4.18 -0.33 8.19
N VAL A 144 3.88 -0.05 9.47
CA VAL A 144 3.78 -1.09 10.51
C VAL A 144 2.66 -2.07 10.19
N ALA A 145 1.54 -1.59 9.65
CA ALA A 145 0.38 -2.43 9.33
C ALA A 145 0.44 -3.14 7.96
N ALA A 146 1.42 -2.83 7.11
CA ALA A 146 1.46 -3.31 5.73
C ALA A 146 2.39 -4.51 5.52
N ASP A 147 1.98 -5.45 4.67
CA ASP A 147 2.89 -6.50 4.16
C ASP A 147 3.88 -5.92 3.14
N SER A 148 3.49 -4.84 2.48
CA SER A 148 4.25 -4.28 1.38
C SER A 148 4.02 -2.80 1.17
N ALA A 149 5.01 -2.11 0.61
CA ALA A 149 4.97 -0.67 0.39
C ALA A 149 5.25 -0.32 -1.08
N LEU A 150 4.40 0.52 -1.66
CA LEU A 150 4.52 1.05 -3.02
C LEU A 150 4.85 2.54 -2.97
N ILE A 151 6.02 2.92 -3.48
CA ILE A 151 6.44 4.32 -3.56
C ILE A 151 5.92 4.91 -4.86
N VAL A 152 5.19 6.03 -4.78
CA VAL A 152 4.70 6.78 -5.94
C VAL A 152 5.52 8.05 -6.09
N THR A 153 6.02 8.30 -7.30
CA THR A 153 6.74 9.54 -7.64
C THR A 153 6.34 10.06 -9.01
N GLU A 154 6.46 11.38 -9.20
CA GLU A 154 6.45 11.99 -10.53
C GLU A 154 7.89 12.10 -11.07
N PRO A 155 8.09 12.10 -12.39
CA PRO A 155 9.41 12.26 -13.02
C PRO A 155 9.85 13.73 -12.98
N THR A 156 10.20 14.21 -11.78
CA THR A 156 10.69 15.57 -11.51
C THR A 156 12.13 15.54 -10.99
N MET A 157 12.78 16.70 -10.90
CA MET A 157 14.15 16.83 -10.36
C MET A 157 14.32 16.29 -8.93
N TYR A 158 13.23 16.16 -8.16
CA TYR A 158 13.27 15.66 -6.78
C TYR A 158 12.88 14.17 -6.66
N ALA A 159 12.62 13.49 -7.78
CA ALA A 159 12.12 12.11 -7.79
C ALA A 159 13.10 11.15 -7.12
N VAL A 160 14.39 11.25 -7.42
CA VAL A 160 15.43 10.38 -6.85
C VAL A 160 15.53 10.58 -5.33
N ALA A 161 15.69 11.82 -4.87
CA ALA A 161 15.79 12.13 -3.44
C ALA A 161 14.52 11.72 -2.67
N GLY A 162 13.33 11.90 -3.27
CA GLY A 162 12.07 11.44 -2.69
C GLY A 162 11.97 9.92 -2.63
N ALA A 163 12.32 9.20 -3.69
CA ALA A 163 12.30 7.75 -3.66
C ALA A 163 13.29 7.18 -2.63
N GLN A 164 14.50 7.75 -2.54
CA GLN A 164 15.51 7.32 -1.58
C GLN A 164 15.04 7.48 -0.13
N ARG A 165 14.55 8.66 0.25
CA ARG A 165 14.05 8.91 1.61
C ARG A 165 12.85 8.03 1.97
N ALA A 166 12.00 7.71 1.01
CA ALA A 166 10.88 6.79 1.23
C ALA A 166 11.37 5.34 1.45
N LEU A 167 12.37 4.89 0.68
CA LEU A 167 13.01 3.60 0.89
C LEU A 167 13.69 3.52 2.27
N GLU A 168 14.45 4.53 2.67
CA GLU A 168 15.09 4.59 3.99
C GLU A 168 14.06 4.50 5.13
N ALA A 169 12.89 5.11 4.97
CA ALA A 169 11.80 5.02 5.95
C ALA A 169 11.19 3.62 6.02
N ILE A 170 11.01 2.96 4.88
CA ILE A 170 10.54 1.56 4.82
C ILE A 170 11.56 0.64 5.52
N GLU A 171 12.84 0.82 5.23
CA GLU A 171 13.92 0.03 5.84
C GLU A 171 13.95 0.20 7.36
N ARG A 172 13.83 1.44 7.85
CA ARG A 172 13.76 1.70 9.29
C ARG A 172 12.58 1.01 9.97
N ILE A 173 11.37 1.14 9.40
CA ILE A 173 10.19 0.45 9.95
C ILE A 173 10.37 -1.07 9.89
N ARG A 174 11.02 -1.60 8.85
CA ARG A 174 11.29 -3.02 8.74
C ARG A 174 12.21 -3.51 9.87
N GLU A 175 13.24 -2.76 10.20
CA GLU A 175 14.20 -3.10 11.26
C GLU A 175 13.59 -2.94 12.67
N GLU A 176 12.79 -1.90 12.90
CA GLU A 176 12.33 -1.52 14.24
C GLU A 176 10.98 -2.16 14.62
N HIS A 177 10.08 -2.41 13.65
CA HIS A 177 8.67 -2.72 13.95
C HIS A 177 8.06 -3.85 13.11
N ASN A 178 8.40 -3.97 11.81
CA ASN A 178 7.74 -4.90 10.90
C ASN A 178 8.74 -5.61 9.98
N PRO A 179 9.42 -6.68 10.46
CA PRO A 179 10.44 -7.41 9.69
C PRO A 179 9.98 -7.98 8.35
N ASP A 180 8.67 -8.21 8.19
CA ASP A 180 8.08 -8.78 6.98
C ASP A 180 7.75 -7.74 5.89
N LEU A 181 7.82 -6.44 6.22
CA LEU A 181 7.54 -5.33 5.31
C LEU A 181 8.45 -5.34 4.08
N ARG A 182 7.86 -5.32 2.89
CA ARG A 182 8.60 -5.38 1.62
C ARG A 182 8.38 -4.17 0.73
N PRO A 183 9.44 -3.50 0.24
CA PRO A 183 9.29 -2.53 -0.83
C PRO A 183 8.92 -3.27 -2.13
N ILE A 184 7.76 -2.95 -2.70
CA ILE A 184 7.34 -3.46 -4.03
C ILE A 184 8.19 -2.79 -5.12
N GLY A 185 8.50 -1.50 -4.91
CA GLY A 185 9.26 -0.68 -5.82
C GLY A 185 8.76 0.77 -5.92
N VAL A 186 9.30 1.48 -6.90
CA VAL A 186 8.98 2.87 -7.24
C VAL A 186 8.14 2.89 -8.52
N LEU A 187 6.91 3.38 -8.41
CA LEU A 187 6.00 3.60 -9.53
C LEU A 187 6.06 5.06 -9.97
N VAL A 188 6.43 5.27 -11.23
CA VAL A 188 6.41 6.59 -11.84
C VAL A 188 4.99 6.90 -12.32
N ASN A 189 4.43 8.01 -11.83
CA ASN A 189 3.12 8.52 -12.21
C ASN A 189 3.21 9.79 -13.06
N LYS A 190 2.12 10.12 -13.76
CA LYS A 190 1.99 11.30 -14.64
C LYS A 190 3.12 11.45 -15.66
N LEU A 191 3.49 10.33 -16.28
CA LEU A 191 4.49 10.33 -17.34
C LEU A 191 3.95 10.99 -18.61
N ARG A 192 4.59 12.08 -19.05
CA ARG A 192 4.43 12.63 -20.39
C ARG A 192 5.42 11.95 -21.32
N VAL A 193 4.94 10.95 -22.06
CA VAL A 193 5.79 10.05 -22.87
C VAL A 193 6.67 10.80 -23.89
N ARG A 194 6.21 11.94 -24.41
CA ARG A 194 6.96 12.78 -25.37
C ARG A 194 7.90 13.82 -24.72
N SER A 195 7.95 13.88 -23.38
CA SER A 195 8.78 14.83 -22.66
C SER A 195 10.18 14.28 -22.46
N TYR A 196 11.18 14.93 -23.06
CA TYR A 196 12.59 14.59 -22.86
C TYR A 196 12.98 14.67 -21.38
N GLU A 197 12.55 15.73 -20.68
CA GLU A 197 12.81 15.89 -19.24
C GLU A 197 12.25 14.71 -18.44
N HIS A 198 11.03 14.25 -18.72
CA HIS A 198 10.48 13.11 -17.98
C HIS A 198 11.26 11.82 -18.28
N GLN A 199 11.63 11.60 -19.55
CA GLN A 199 12.44 10.42 -19.92
C GLN A 199 13.80 10.43 -19.21
N PHE A 200 14.45 11.60 -19.13
CA PHE A 200 15.69 11.79 -18.40
C PHE A 200 15.53 11.46 -16.90
N ARG A 201 14.51 12.01 -16.23
CA ARG A 201 14.24 11.71 -14.80
C ARG A 201 13.92 10.25 -14.54
N VAL A 202 13.21 9.57 -15.45
CA VAL A 202 12.96 8.14 -15.34
C VAL A 202 14.25 7.32 -15.52
N ALA A 203 15.16 7.76 -16.39
CA ALA A 203 16.47 7.13 -16.54
C ALA A 203 17.30 7.28 -15.26
N GLU A 204 17.38 8.48 -14.67
CA GLU A 204 18.06 8.70 -13.39
C GLU A 204 17.50 7.80 -12.28
N LEU A 205 16.18 7.68 -12.17
CA LEU A 205 15.55 6.76 -11.20
C LEU A 205 16.02 5.32 -11.43
N ARG A 206 16.08 4.87 -12.68
CA ARG A 206 16.49 3.49 -13.03
C ARG A 206 17.98 3.26 -12.79
N GLU A 207 18.83 4.24 -13.02
CA GLU A 207 20.25 4.18 -12.70
C GLU A 207 20.49 4.03 -11.19
N ASN A 208 19.70 4.73 -10.37
CA ASN A 208 19.87 4.73 -8.91
C ASN A 208 19.21 3.51 -8.23
N PHE A 209 18.01 3.10 -8.68
CA PHE A 209 17.21 2.08 -7.99
C PHE A 209 17.06 0.76 -8.78
N GLY A 210 17.58 0.69 -10.00
CA GLY A 210 17.59 -0.53 -10.81
C GLY A 210 16.20 -1.16 -10.95
N SER A 211 16.11 -2.44 -10.59
CA SER A 211 14.87 -3.24 -10.69
C SER A 211 13.77 -2.84 -9.70
N LEU A 212 14.06 -1.97 -8.72
CA LEU A 212 13.03 -1.41 -7.85
C LEU A 212 12.12 -0.45 -8.62
N VAL A 213 12.61 0.24 -9.66
CA VAL A 213 11.73 1.05 -10.51
C VAL A 213 10.81 0.13 -11.30
N MET A 214 9.50 0.36 -11.21
CA MET A 214 8.55 -0.44 -11.98
C MET A 214 8.81 -0.30 -13.48
N PRO A 215 8.69 -1.39 -14.26
CA PRO A 215 8.90 -1.34 -15.70
C PRO A 215 7.86 -0.42 -16.39
N THR A 216 6.66 -0.36 -15.81
CA THR A 216 5.56 0.49 -16.25
C THR A 216 5.52 1.80 -15.48
N ALA A 217 5.21 2.87 -16.21
CA ALA A 217 4.86 4.18 -15.66
C ALA A 217 3.43 4.52 -16.06
N ILE A 218 2.71 5.25 -15.21
CA ILE A 218 1.35 5.68 -15.50
C ILE A 218 1.41 6.97 -16.33
N PRO A 219 0.83 7.00 -17.55
CA PRO A 219 0.83 8.20 -18.37
C PRO A 219 -0.08 9.30 -17.81
N ASP A 220 0.27 10.56 -18.07
CA ASP A 220 -0.55 11.72 -17.73
C ASP A 220 -1.75 11.81 -18.69
N ARG A 221 -2.92 11.35 -18.23
CA ARG A 221 -4.15 11.26 -19.04
C ARG A 221 -5.33 11.96 -18.35
N LEU A 222 -6.06 12.77 -19.13
CA LEU A 222 -7.29 13.44 -18.67
C LEU A 222 -8.36 12.45 -18.18
N ALA A 223 -8.41 11.26 -18.78
CA ALA A 223 -9.37 10.20 -18.41
C ALA A 223 -9.33 9.84 -16.92
N VAL A 224 -8.17 9.96 -16.28
CA VAL A 224 -8.02 9.73 -14.84
C VAL A 224 -8.81 10.76 -14.03
N GLN A 225 -8.64 12.05 -14.35
CA GLN A 225 -9.34 13.14 -13.68
C GLN A 225 -10.86 13.04 -13.90
N GLN A 226 -11.27 12.67 -15.11
CA GLN A 226 -12.68 12.49 -15.45
C GLN A 226 -13.31 11.33 -14.66
N ALA A 227 -12.64 10.18 -14.59
CA ALA A 227 -13.12 9.03 -13.82
C ALA A 227 -13.20 9.34 -12.33
N GLN A 228 -12.16 9.98 -11.75
CA GLN A 228 -12.17 10.38 -10.33
C GLN A 228 -13.27 11.41 -10.03
N GLY A 229 -13.44 12.42 -10.90
CA GLY A 229 -14.49 13.43 -10.72
C GLY A 229 -15.91 12.89 -10.89
N ALA A 230 -16.07 11.72 -11.53
CA ALA A 230 -17.33 11.00 -11.64
C ALA A 230 -17.49 9.89 -10.58
N CYS A 231 -16.56 9.80 -9.62
CA CYS A 231 -16.49 8.72 -8.63
C CYS A 231 -16.62 7.33 -9.28
N SER A 232 -15.97 7.13 -10.43
CA SER A 232 -16.06 5.91 -11.22
C SER A 232 -14.72 5.17 -11.25
N PRO A 233 -14.71 3.82 -11.14
CA PRO A 233 -13.50 3.05 -11.34
C PRO A 233 -12.90 3.32 -12.72
N ILE A 234 -11.59 3.53 -12.82
CA ILE A 234 -10.93 3.81 -14.10
C ILE A 234 -11.12 2.68 -15.14
N HIS A 235 -11.36 1.45 -14.68
CA HIS A 235 -11.67 0.30 -15.54
C HIS A 235 -13.06 0.36 -16.18
N GLU A 236 -13.98 1.13 -15.62
CA GLU A 236 -15.35 1.35 -16.13
C GLU A 236 -15.45 2.63 -16.96
N TRP A 237 -14.50 3.56 -16.83
CA TRP A 237 -14.47 4.76 -17.65
C TRP A 237 -14.18 4.44 -19.13
N HIS A 238 -15.16 4.66 -20.00
CA HIS A 238 -15.06 4.28 -21.41
C HIS A 238 -14.35 5.34 -22.25
N SER A 239 -13.02 5.25 -22.33
CA SER A 239 -12.21 6.02 -23.30
C SER A 239 -10.92 5.27 -23.65
N PRO A 240 -10.28 5.56 -24.79
CA PRO A 240 -8.97 4.98 -25.12
C PRO A 240 -7.91 5.26 -24.04
N GLY A 241 -7.92 6.47 -23.46
CA GLY A 241 -7.00 6.84 -22.39
C GLY A 241 -7.24 6.07 -21.09
N ALA A 242 -8.49 5.82 -20.71
CA ALA A 242 -8.79 5.00 -19.54
C ALA A 242 -8.42 3.54 -19.75
N GLN A 243 -8.61 2.98 -20.95
CA GLN A 243 -8.18 1.61 -21.27
C GLN A 243 -6.67 1.42 -21.09
N GLU A 244 -5.86 2.38 -21.55
CA GLU A 244 -4.39 2.37 -21.35
C GLU A 244 -4.02 2.40 -19.85
N ILE A 245 -4.67 3.28 -19.08
CA ILE A 245 -4.45 3.40 -17.63
C ILE A 245 -4.87 2.13 -16.89
N ALA A 246 -6.04 1.58 -17.21
CA ALA A 246 -6.57 0.33 -16.68
C ALA A 246 -5.59 -0.83 -16.88
N LEU A 247 -5.07 -1.02 -18.10
CA LEU A 247 -4.07 -2.04 -18.39
C LEU A 247 -2.79 -1.85 -17.55
N THR A 248 -2.37 -0.60 -17.34
CA THR A 248 -1.22 -0.30 -16.47
C THR A 248 -1.48 -0.73 -15.03
N PHE A 249 -2.68 -0.44 -14.48
CA PHE A 249 -3.04 -0.86 -13.13
C PHE A 249 -3.19 -2.38 -12.97
N ASN A 250 -3.61 -3.11 -14.01
CA ASN A 250 -3.56 -4.57 -14.00
C ASN A 250 -2.13 -5.09 -13.78
N MET A 251 -1.14 -4.48 -14.41
CA MET A 251 0.28 -4.84 -14.25
C MET A 251 0.80 -4.48 -12.86
N VAL A 252 0.42 -3.32 -12.31
CA VAL A 252 0.76 -2.90 -10.95
C VAL A 252 0.20 -3.88 -9.93
N LEU A 253 -1.11 -4.18 -10.00
CA LEU A 253 -1.76 -5.13 -9.11
C LEU A 253 -1.12 -6.53 -9.22
N ALA A 254 -0.83 -7.00 -10.43
CA ALA A 254 -0.15 -8.29 -10.61
C ALA A 254 1.23 -8.33 -9.93
N LYS A 255 1.98 -7.21 -9.91
CA LYS A 255 3.26 -7.13 -9.19
C LYS A 255 3.06 -7.13 -7.67
N ILE A 256 2.05 -6.43 -7.15
CA ILE A 256 1.68 -6.43 -5.72
C ILE A 256 1.36 -7.86 -5.26
N LEU A 257 0.47 -8.55 -5.96
CA LEU A 257 0.05 -9.92 -5.58
C LEU A 257 1.18 -10.96 -5.73
N ARG A 258 2.12 -10.78 -6.66
CA ARG A 258 3.32 -11.64 -6.74
C ARG A 258 4.23 -11.47 -5.52
N SER A 259 4.41 -10.23 -5.04
CA SER A 259 5.18 -9.95 -3.82
C SER A 259 4.59 -10.71 -2.61
N SER A 260 3.26 -10.71 -2.49
CA SER A 260 2.52 -11.46 -1.46
C SER A 260 2.81 -12.97 -1.45
N ARG A 261 2.97 -13.59 -2.63
CA ARG A 261 3.24 -15.04 -2.74
C ARG A 261 4.69 -15.40 -2.45
N ALA A 262 5.63 -14.54 -2.85
CA ALA A 262 7.05 -14.73 -2.57
C ALA A 262 7.38 -14.65 -1.07
N GLY A 263 6.56 -13.99 -0.26
CA GLY A 263 6.69 -14.00 1.20
C GLY A 263 6.29 -15.32 1.84
N ARG A 264 5.13 -15.84 1.45
CA ARG A 264 4.62 -17.12 1.97
C ARG A 264 5.51 -18.32 1.66
N HIS A 265 6.27 -18.28 0.56
CA HIS A 265 7.20 -19.36 0.20
C HIS A 265 8.52 -19.34 0.97
N ARG A 266 8.97 -18.18 1.47
CA ARG A 266 10.18 -18.09 2.30
C ARG A 266 9.92 -18.56 3.74
N VAL A 267 8.80 -18.15 4.34
CA VAL A 267 8.41 -18.57 5.70
C VAL A 267 8.29 -20.09 5.80
N ARG A 268 7.69 -20.76 4.79
CA ARG A 268 7.62 -22.23 4.76
C ARG A 268 8.95 -22.92 4.51
N GLY A 269 9.90 -22.26 3.83
CA GLY A 269 11.22 -22.83 3.55
C GLY A 269 12.16 -22.86 4.75
N GLU A 270 11.87 -22.07 5.79
CA GLU A 270 12.61 -22.09 7.07
C GLU A 270 12.05 -23.13 8.06
N GLU A 271 10.77 -23.50 7.94
CA GLU A 271 10.15 -24.55 8.79
C GLU A 271 10.45 -25.99 8.35
N ASP A 272 10.87 -26.21 7.09
CA ASP A 272 11.12 -27.54 6.51
C ASP A 272 12.62 -27.91 6.40
N ALA A 273 13.52 -27.16 7.04
CA ALA A 273 14.93 -27.57 7.10
C ALA A 273 15.11 -28.72 8.11
N PRO A 274 15.48 -29.94 7.69
CA PRO A 274 15.77 -31.02 8.62
C PRO A 274 17.01 -30.63 9.44
N ASP A 275 16.88 -30.73 10.76
CA ASP A 275 17.95 -30.55 11.73
C ASP A 275 19.09 -31.53 11.43
N ALA A 276 20.11 -31.05 10.72
CA ALA A 276 21.30 -31.81 10.40
C ALA A 276 22.24 -31.83 11.61
N THR A 277 21.81 -32.49 12.68
CA THR A 277 22.71 -32.96 13.74
C THR A 277 23.08 -34.41 13.45
N ASP A 278 24.09 -34.60 12.61
CA ASP A 278 24.84 -35.85 12.61
C ASP A 278 26.34 -35.55 12.56
N THR A 279 26.95 -35.58 13.74
CA THR A 279 28.40 -35.43 13.91
C THR A 279 28.99 -36.84 13.93
N PRO A 280 29.88 -37.23 13.01
CA PRO A 280 30.58 -38.50 13.15
C PRO A 280 31.64 -38.34 14.26
N ALA A 281 31.51 -39.14 15.31
CA ALA A 281 32.52 -39.24 16.36
C ALA A 281 33.84 -39.76 15.74
N GLU A 282 34.85 -38.89 15.71
CA GLU A 282 36.22 -39.27 15.38
C GLU A 282 36.80 -40.17 16.46
N VAL A 283 37.27 -41.33 16.01
CA VAL A 283 38.01 -42.31 16.80
C VAL A 283 39.46 -41.83 16.95
N SER A 284 39.85 -41.52 18.18
CA SER A 284 41.23 -41.61 18.68
C SER A 284 41.08 -41.88 20.20
N GLY A 285 41.59 -42.94 20.83
CA GLY A 285 42.72 -43.82 20.60
C GLY A 285 43.48 -43.89 21.93
N ASN A 286 43.63 -45.06 22.57
CA ASN A 286 44.86 -45.36 23.34
C ASN A 286 44.97 -46.81 23.84
N ALA A 287 46.20 -47.31 23.71
CA ALA A 287 46.98 -48.25 24.52
C ALA A 287 46.29 -49.25 25.48
N GLY A 288 46.68 -50.52 25.30
CA GLY A 288 46.48 -51.64 26.23
C GLY A 288 46.68 -52.99 25.54
#